data_AF-A0A2H0V3F6-F1
#
_entry.id   AF-A0A2H0V3F6-F1
#
_cell.length_a   1.000
_cell.length_b   1.000
_cell.length_c   1.000
_cell.angle_alpha   90.00
_cell.angle_beta   90.00
_cell.angle_gamma   90.00
#
_symmetry.space_group_name_H-M   'P 1'
#
loop_
_entity.id
_entity.type
_entity.pdbx_description
1 polymer ?
#
loop_
_entity_poly.entity_id
_entity_poly.type
_entity_poly.pdbx_seq_one_letter_code
_entity_poly.pdbx_strand_id
1 'polypeptide(L)'
;MRTSRRGTSSNRGSVLVLLMCCIPILGWTGARVYNSIFFNKDCGGYLKRAADANQVDIAKKQLKLVVDYLEAHNLTQGYTSLVYNTPDEDIAFWYENLRAALDELQKVNEETSQLERSNVLMKLKETLLDDTGNGVSITKPSGIEVYPHNMFFAVFGIFGLLMVGVAGYLLLTGNCSVNAIEIMIIFAILVILTVVMVGAGGV
;
A
#
# COMPACT_ATOMS: atom_id res chain seq x y z
N MET A 1 5.85 -2.52 -62.53
CA MET A 1 6.33 -2.44 -61.13
C MET A 1 5.12 -2.15 -60.24
N ARG A 2 4.48 -3.19 -59.67
CA ARG A 2 3.29 -3.04 -58.81
C ARG A 2 3.73 -2.74 -57.39
N THR A 3 3.36 -1.56 -56.90
CA THR A 3 3.51 -1.13 -55.51
C THR A 3 2.66 -2.02 -54.62
N SER A 4 3.30 -2.90 -53.85
CA SER A 4 2.66 -3.66 -52.78
C SER A 4 2.35 -2.74 -51.61
N ARG A 5 1.18 -2.08 -51.61
CA ARG A 5 0.55 -1.51 -50.41
C ARG A 5 0.09 -2.66 -49.52
N ARG A 6 0.96 -3.17 -48.66
CA ARG A 6 0.62 -4.17 -47.65
C ARG A 6 0.17 -3.46 -46.36
N GLY A 7 -1.14 -3.34 -46.23
CA GLY A 7 -1.87 -3.49 -44.95
C GLY A 7 -1.54 -2.57 -43.79
N THR A 8 -2.13 -1.37 -43.78
CA THR A 8 -2.33 -0.54 -42.58
C THR A 8 -3.38 -1.12 -41.61
N SER A 9 -4.00 -2.28 -41.91
CA SER A 9 -5.04 -2.90 -41.06
C SER A 9 -4.49 -3.72 -39.89
N SER A 10 -3.22 -4.16 -39.93
CA SER A 10 -2.62 -5.01 -38.87
C SER A 10 -2.40 -4.26 -37.55
N ASN A 11 -2.13 -2.95 -37.61
CA ASN A 11 -1.75 -2.17 -36.42
C ASN A 11 -2.94 -1.82 -35.52
N ARG A 12 -4.17 -1.83 -36.04
CA ARG A 12 -5.36 -1.42 -35.27
C ARG A 12 -5.72 -2.44 -34.18
N GLY A 13 -5.59 -3.73 -34.46
CA GLY A 13 -5.86 -4.79 -33.48
C GLY A 13 -4.86 -4.79 -32.34
N SER A 14 -3.57 -4.64 -32.64
CA SER A 14 -2.50 -4.62 -31.64
C SER A 14 -2.59 -3.40 -30.71
N VAL A 15 -3.01 -2.24 -31.21
CA VAL A 15 -3.25 -1.05 -30.39
C VAL A 15 -4.42 -1.24 -29.43
N LEU A 16 -5.51 -1.88 -29.87
CA LEU A 16 -6.67 -2.18 -29.01
C LEU A 16 -6.30 -3.14 -27.87
N VAL A 17 -5.49 -4.17 -28.15
CA VAL A 17 -4.99 -5.10 -27.12
C VAL A 17 -4.14 -4.36 -26.08
N LEU A 18 -3.25 -3.46 -26.51
CA LEU A 18 -2.45 -2.66 -25.57
C LEU A 18 -3.33 -1.77 -24.69
N LEU A 19 -4.31 -1.07 -25.26
CA LEU A 19 -5.23 -0.23 -24.50
C LEU A 19 -6.02 -1.04 -23.47
N MET A 20 -6.47 -2.25 -23.82
CA MET A 20 -7.15 -3.14 -22.89
C MET A 20 -6.23 -3.61 -21.75
N CYS A 21 -4.96 -3.95 -22.04
CA CYS A 21 -3.98 -4.34 -21.03
C CYS A 21 -3.60 -3.20 -20.06
N CYS A 22 -3.76 -1.94 -20.47
CA CYS A 22 -3.51 -0.79 -19.58
C CYS A 22 -4.60 -0.63 -18.50
N ILE A 23 -5.85 -1.02 -18.77
CA ILE A 23 -6.97 -0.79 -17.84
C ILE A 23 -6.74 -1.48 -16.47
N PRO A 24 -6.35 -2.76 -16.39
CA PRO A 24 -6.05 -3.41 -15.12
C PRO A 24 -4.93 -2.72 -14.32
N ILE A 25 -3.88 -2.26 -15.00
CA ILE A 25 -2.75 -1.58 -14.34
C ILE A 25 -3.17 -0.24 -13.78
N LEU A 26 -3.96 0.53 -14.54
CA LEU A 26 -4.52 1.79 -14.06
C LEU A 26 -5.46 1.57 -12.87
N GLY A 27 -6.24 0.49 -12.89
CA GLY A 27 -7.06 0.08 -11.75
C GLY A 27 -6.22 -0.27 -10.53
N TRP A 28 -5.16 -1.05 -10.71
CA TRP A 28 -4.24 -1.45 -9.64
C TRP A 28 -3.50 -0.26 -9.01
N THR A 29 -2.93 0.63 -9.83
CA THR A 29 -2.27 1.84 -9.34
C THR A 29 -3.27 2.78 -8.67
N GLY A 30 -4.45 2.96 -9.27
CA GLY A 30 -5.54 3.75 -8.68
C GLY A 30 -5.97 3.24 -7.30
N ALA A 31 -6.16 1.92 -7.16
CA ALA A 31 -6.51 1.31 -5.88
C ALA A 31 -5.40 1.47 -4.83
N ARG A 32 -4.12 1.34 -5.21
CA ARG A 32 -2.98 1.59 -4.32
C ARG A 32 -2.96 3.03 -3.82
N VAL A 33 -3.14 4.00 -4.73
CA VAL A 33 -3.19 5.43 -4.38
C VAL A 33 -4.37 5.74 -3.48
N TYR A 34 -5.55 5.20 -3.79
CA TYR A 34 -6.76 5.38 -2.98
C TYR A 34 -6.54 4.91 -1.53
N ASN A 35 -6.03 3.69 -1.36
CA ASN A 35 -5.75 3.13 -0.03
C ASN A 35 -4.68 3.93 0.72
N SER A 36 -3.63 4.39 0.01
CA SER A 36 -2.59 5.24 0.60
C SER A 36 -3.16 6.57 1.12
N ILE A 37 -4.06 7.21 0.35
CA ILE A 37 -4.73 8.46 0.76
C ILE A 37 -5.65 8.22 1.96
N PHE A 38 -6.45 7.14 1.93
CA PHE A 38 -7.37 6.80 3.02
C PHE A 38 -6.61 6.55 4.32
N PHE A 39 -5.57 5.71 4.27
CA PHE A 39 -4.70 5.45 5.42
C PHE A 39 -4.02 6.73 5.93
N ASN A 40 -3.53 7.60 5.04
CA ASN A 40 -2.92 8.85 5.46
C ASN A 40 -3.93 9.81 6.10
N LYS A 41 -5.19 9.80 5.66
CA LYS A 41 -6.24 10.64 6.25
C LYS A 41 -6.65 10.14 7.64
N ASP A 42 -6.82 8.84 7.80
CA ASP A 42 -7.44 8.26 9.01
C ASP A 42 -6.43 7.76 10.05
N CYS A 43 -5.16 7.57 9.67
CA CYS A 43 -4.08 7.16 10.58
C CYS A 43 -2.90 8.12 10.52
N GLY A 44 -2.28 8.29 9.34
CA GLY A 44 -1.06 9.10 9.18
C GLY A 44 -1.21 10.55 9.66
N GLY A 45 -2.31 11.21 9.33
CA GLY A 45 -2.59 12.58 9.74
C GLY A 45 -2.78 12.72 11.25
N TYR A 46 -3.31 11.69 11.93
CA TYR A 46 -3.42 11.67 13.39
C TYR A 46 -2.07 11.41 14.05
N LEU A 47 -1.25 10.51 13.51
CA LEU A 47 0.13 10.28 13.94
C LEU A 47 0.95 11.57 13.87
N LYS A 48 0.92 12.27 12.74
CA LYS A 48 1.61 13.56 12.59
C LYS A 48 1.11 14.60 13.58
N ARG A 49 -0.20 14.71 13.80
CA ARG A 49 -0.76 15.65 14.79
C ARG A 49 -0.42 15.27 16.23
N ALA A 50 -0.30 13.99 16.54
CA ALA A 50 0.17 13.53 17.84
C ALA A 50 1.63 13.91 18.07
N ALA A 51 2.47 13.76 17.05
CA ALA A 51 3.87 14.17 17.11
C ALA A 51 4.01 15.70 17.21
N ASP A 52 3.25 16.47 16.44
CA ASP A 52 3.33 17.95 16.44
C ASP A 52 2.69 18.60 17.69
N ALA A 53 2.00 17.83 18.53
CA ALA A 53 1.33 18.35 19.71
C ALA A 53 2.31 18.95 20.75
N ASN A 54 1.96 20.12 21.28
CA ASN A 54 2.70 20.79 22.36
C ASN A 54 2.07 20.56 23.75
N GLN A 55 0.96 19.84 23.82
CA GLN A 55 0.26 19.48 25.05
C GLN A 55 0.01 17.98 25.09
N VAL A 56 0.23 17.39 26.26
CA VAL A 56 0.06 15.94 26.48
C VAL A 56 -1.37 15.49 26.22
N ASP A 57 -2.37 16.28 26.59
CA ASP A 57 -3.78 15.93 26.36
C ASP A 57 -4.13 15.85 24.87
N ILE A 58 -3.57 16.74 24.05
CA ILE A 58 -3.75 16.73 22.60
C ILE A 58 -3.06 15.51 22.01
N ALA A 59 -1.79 15.27 22.38
CA ALA A 59 -1.03 14.12 21.93
C ALA A 59 -1.75 12.80 22.24
N LYS A 60 -2.22 12.65 23.48
CA LYS A 60 -2.99 11.50 23.98
C LYS A 60 -4.27 11.29 23.17
N LYS A 61 -5.03 12.37 22.89
CA LYS A 61 -6.27 12.28 22.11
C LYS A 61 -6.01 11.83 20.67
N GLN A 62 -4.99 12.39 20.01
CA GLN A 62 -4.67 12.05 18.63
C GLN A 62 -4.11 10.63 18.51
N LEU A 63 -3.19 10.24 19.39
CA LEU A 63 -2.61 8.89 19.40
C LEU A 63 -3.65 7.82 19.74
N LYS A 64 -4.61 8.13 20.62
CA LYS A 64 -5.74 7.24 20.88
C LYS A 64 -6.56 6.95 19.63
N LEU A 65 -6.86 7.96 18.80
CA LEU A 65 -7.58 7.76 17.54
C LEU A 65 -6.82 6.84 16.58
N VAL A 66 -5.48 6.90 16.59
CA VAL A 66 -4.64 6.00 15.81
C VAL A 66 -4.77 4.57 16.32
N VAL A 67 -4.59 4.34 17.62
CA VAL A 67 -4.68 3.01 18.24
C VAL A 67 -6.08 2.40 18.02
N ASP A 68 -7.13 3.19 18.25
CA ASP A 68 -8.53 2.77 18.01
C ASP A 68 -8.75 2.40 16.52
N TYR A 69 -8.18 3.16 15.58
CA TYR A 69 -8.24 2.85 14.14
C TYR A 69 -7.52 1.54 13.81
N LEU A 70 -6.33 1.31 14.37
CA LEU A 70 -5.56 0.08 14.14
C LEU A 70 -6.30 -1.15 14.65
N GLU A 71 -6.89 -1.06 15.84
CA GLU A 71 -7.69 -2.15 16.42
C GLU A 71 -8.96 -2.42 15.59
N ALA A 72 -9.67 -1.37 15.17
CA ALA A 72 -10.87 -1.50 14.36
C ALA A 72 -10.62 -2.14 12.97
N HIS A 73 -9.41 -1.97 12.42
CA HIS A 73 -9.01 -2.52 11.12
C HIS A 73 -8.14 -3.78 11.23
N ASN A 74 -7.99 -4.36 12.43
CA ASN A 74 -7.14 -5.53 12.70
C ASN A 74 -5.67 -5.33 12.25
N LEU A 75 -5.17 -4.10 12.34
CA LEU A 75 -3.78 -3.71 12.04
C LEU A 75 -2.90 -3.81 13.29
N THR A 76 -2.98 -4.92 14.02
CA THR A 76 -2.33 -5.11 15.33
C THR A 76 -1.30 -6.22 15.35
N GLN A 77 -1.22 -7.04 14.30
CA GLN A 77 -0.32 -8.19 14.22
C GLN A 77 0.05 -8.53 12.78
N GLY A 78 1.11 -9.34 12.63
CA GLY A 78 1.57 -9.84 11.34
C GLY A 78 2.66 -8.98 10.69
N TYR A 79 2.99 -9.32 9.44
CA TYR A 79 4.01 -8.64 8.65
C TYR A 79 3.39 -8.08 7.38
N THR A 80 3.87 -6.91 6.97
CA THR A 80 3.47 -6.30 5.70
C THR A 80 4.16 -6.95 4.49
N SER A 81 5.29 -7.63 4.67
CA SER A 81 5.90 -8.42 3.61
C SER A 81 5.27 -9.77 3.41
N LEU A 82 5.62 -10.34 2.26
CA LEU A 82 5.18 -11.65 1.80
C LEU A 82 6.23 -12.75 2.00
N VAL A 83 7.50 -12.39 2.11
CA VAL A 83 8.63 -13.33 1.97
C VAL A 83 9.64 -13.22 3.10
N TYR A 84 10.07 -12.00 3.45
CA TYR A 84 11.25 -11.80 4.28
C TYR A 84 10.95 -11.44 5.75
N ASN A 85 9.71 -11.04 6.08
CA ASN A 85 9.24 -10.71 7.44
C ASN A 85 10.27 -9.90 8.23
N THR A 86 10.76 -8.81 7.63
CA THR A 86 11.82 -8.02 8.26
C THR A 86 11.24 -7.17 9.41
N PRO A 87 12.04 -6.79 10.42
CA PRO A 87 11.53 -6.08 11.59
C PRO A 87 10.88 -4.72 11.29
N ASP A 88 11.31 -4.04 10.23
CA ASP A 88 10.70 -2.78 9.76
C ASP A 88 9.30 -2.95 9.16
N GLU A 89 8.90 -4.19 8.91
CA GLU A 89 7.61 -4.57 8.32
C GLU A 89 6.64 -5.18 9.35
N ASP A 90 7.09 -5.34 10.61
CA ASP A 90 6.35 -5.94 11.71
C ASP A 90 5.27 -4.99 12.26
N ILE A 91 4.02 -5.40 12.08
CA ILE A 91 2.84 -4.63 12.49
C ILE A 91 2.65 -4.72 14.00
N ALA A 92 2.94 -5.88 14.60
CA ALA A 92 2.80 -6.06 16.04
C ALA A 92 3.78 -5.16 16.78
N PHE A 93 5.05 -5.16 16.37
CA PHE A 93 6.07 -4.30 16.97
C PHE A 93 5.70 -2.81 16.86
N TRP A 94 5.24 -2.38 15.69
CA TRP A 94 4.81 -1.00 15.49
C TRP A 94 3.59 -0.64 16.37
N TYR A 95 2.56 -1.47 16.39
CA TYR A 95 1.37 -1.28 17.22
C TYR A 95 1.70 -1.26 18.71
N GLU A 96 2.54 -2.17 19.20
CA GLU A 96 2.97 -2.23 20.60
C GLU A 96 3.71 -0.96 21.02
N ASN A 97 4.58 -0.41 20.15
CA ASN A 97 5.26 0.85 20.43
C ASN A 97 4.28 2.03 20.52
N LEU A 98 3.29 2.11 19.63
CA LEU A 98 2.25 3.15 19.68
C LEU A 98 1.41 3.03 20.95
N ARG A 99 1.05 1.81 21.34
CA ARG A 99 0.28 1.53 22.55
C ARG A 99 1.07 1.86 23.80
N ALA A 100 2.34 1.48 23.86
CA ALA A 100 3.24 1.81 24.96
C ALA A 100 3.41 3.34 25.12
N ALA A 101 3.56 4.07 24.00
CA ALA A 101 3.61 5.52 24.00
C ALA A 101 2.30 6.15 24.50
N LEU A 102 1.14 5.58 24.14
CA LEU A 102 -0.15 6.01 24.65
C LEU A 102 -0.29 5.78 26.16
N ASP A 103 0.13 4.62 26.64
CA ASP A 103 0.10 4.28 28.07
C ASP A 103 1.03 5.19 28.88
N GLU A 104 2.16 5.60 28.32
CA GLU A 104 3.07 6.58 28.92
C GLU A 104 2.42 7.97 29.02
N LEU A 105 1.77 8.44 27.95
CA LEU A 105 1.00 9.69 27.96
C LEU A 105 -0.18 9.65 28.94
N GLN A 106 -0.77 8.47 29.18
CA GLN A 106 -1.87 8.32 30.12
C GLN A 106 -1.44 8.47 31.59
N LYS A 107 -0.18 8.17 31.91
CA LYS A 107 0.39 8.28 33.26
C LYS A 107 0.72 9.71 33.66
N VAL A 108 0.83 10.61 32.70
CA VAL A 108 1.06 12.04 32.96
C VAL A 108 -0.20 12.65 33.58
N ASN A 109 -0.03 13.28 34.73
CA ASN A 109 -1.09 13.92 35.51
C ASN A 109 -0.75 15.39 35.82
N GLU A 110 -1.64 16.07 36.55
CA GLU A 110 -1.45 17.48 36.92
C GLU A 110 -0.20 17.72 37.77
N GLU A 111 0.21 16.72 38.55
CA GLU A 111 1.39 16.76 39.43
C GLU A 111 2.70 16.51 38.68
N THR A 112 2.64 15.97 37.45
CA THR A 112 3.82 15.70 36.62
C THR A 112 4.51 17.01 36.24
N SER A 113 5.81 17.08 36.48
CA SER A 113 6.58 18.29 36.25
C SER A 113 6.58 18.71 34.78
N GLN A 114 6.75 20.00 34.53
CA GLN A 114 6.81 20.53 33.16
C GLN A 114 7.94 19.88 32.34
N LEU A 115 9.06 19.55 32.99
CA LEU A 115 10.21 18.91 32.35
C LEU A 115 9.90 17.46 31.95
N GLU A 116 9.25 16.69 32.82
CA GLU A 116 8.78 15.33 32.49
C GLU A 116 7.77 15.34 31.35
N ARG A 117 6.81 16.28 31.36
CA ARG A 117 5.84 16.44 30.25
C ARG A 117 6.54 16.68 28.91
N SER A 118 7.55 17.54 28.91
CA SER A 118 8.34 17.83 27.71
C SER A 118 9.12 16.60 27.24
N ASN A 119 9.71 15.84 28.17
CA ASN A 119 10.47 14.62 27.84
C ASN A 119 9.57 13.54 27.23
N VAL A 120 8.38 13.32 27.80
CA VAL A 120 7.41 12.36 27.27
C VAL A 120 6.97 12.76 25.85
N LEU A 121 6.69 14.05 25.62
CA LEU A 121 6.34 14.54 24.28
C LEU A 121 7.49 14.43 23.28
N MET A 122 8.73 14.64 23.72
CA MET A 122 9.91 14.48 22.86
C MET A 122 10.14 13.03 22.47
N LYS A 123 10.05 12.11 23.43
CA LYS A 123 10.12 10.66 23.18
C LYS A 123 9.00 10.18 22.25
N LEU A 124 7.79 10.72 22.41
CA LEU A 124 6.69 10.46 21.49
C LEU A 124 7.06 10.87 20.06
N LYS A 125 7.60 12.07 19.86
CA LYS A 125 8.03 12.54 18.54
C LYS A 125 9.05 11.59 17.92
N GLU A 126 10.07 11.18 18.66
CA GLU A 126 11.10 10.24 18.19
C GLU A 126 10.53 8.85 17.84
N THR A 127 9.46 8.43 18.52
CA THR A 127 8.79 7.16 18.22
C THR A 127 7.95 7.26 16.95
N LEU A 128 7.28 8.39 16.75
CA LEU A 128 6.31 8.58 15.65
C LEU A 128 6.96 9.07 14.36
N LEU A 129 8.15 9.67 14.43
CA LEU A 129 8.80 10.35 13.32
C LEU A 129 10.19 9.75 13.08
N ASP A 130 10.53 9.59 11.80
CA ASP A 130 11.85 9.16 11.35
C ASP A 130 12.45 10.23 10.44
N ASP A 131 13.75 10.47 10.63
CA ASP A 131 14.54 11.43 9.87
C ASP A 131 15.01 10.77 8.57
N THR A 132 14.19 10.90 7.54
CA THR A 132 14.61 10.52 6.18
C THR A 132 15.41 11.64 5.54
N GLY A 133 16.34 11.31 4.63
CA GLY A 133 17.19 12.31 3.93
C GLY A 133 16.42 13.39 3.13
N ASN A 134 15.09 13.26 3.00
CA ASN A 134 14.19 14.21 2.35
C ASN A 134 13.23 14.94 3.33
N GLY A 135 13.44 14.79 4.64
CA GLY A 135 12.66 15.43 5.69
C GLY A 135 12.11 14.47 6.75
N VAL A 136 11.29 15.03 7.65
CA VAL A 136 10.66 14.28 8.74
C VAL A 136 9.44 13.52 8.21
N SER A 137 9.46 12.20 8.33
CA SER A 137 8.39 11.30 7.89
C SER A 137 7.80 10.52 9.06
N ILE A 138 6.61 9.95 8.91
CA ILE A 138 5.99 9.16 9.97
C ILE A 138 6.58 7.75 9.94
N THR A 139 7.02 7.25 11.09
CA THR A 139 7.47 5.87 11.28
C THR A 139 6.28 4.93 11.12
N LYS A 140 6.27 4.14 10.05
CA LYS A 140 5.23 3.12 9.79
C LYS A 140 5.81 1.96 8.96
N PRO A 141 5.27 0.74 9.10
CA PRO A 141 5.65 -0.39 8.26
C PRO A 141 5.38 -0.13 6.78
N SER A 142 6.33 -0.52 5.93
CA SER A 142 6.22 -0.35 4.48
C SER A 142 5.04 -1.15 3.92
N GLY A 143 4.12 -0.50 3.21
CA GLY A 143 2.98 -1.19 2.61
C GLY A 143 1.81 -1.50 3.56
N ILE A 144 1.82 -0.97 4.79
CA ILE A 144 0.69 -1.08 5.73
C ILE A 144 -0.64 -0.57 5.14
N GLU A 145 -0.56 0.35 4.17
CA GLU A 145 -1.69 1.00 3.51
C GLU A 145 -2.61 0.02 2.77
N VAL A 146 -2.10 -1.14 2.35
CA VAL A 146 -2.92 -2.16 1.66
C VAL A 146 -3.05 -3.46 2.45
N TYR A 147 -2.56 -3.47 3.69
CA TYR A 147 -2.68 -4.62 4.57
C TYR A 147 -4.15 -4.86 4.93
N PRO A 148 -4.63 -6.11 5.03
CA PRO A 148 -3.90 -7.38 4.90
C PRO A 148 -3.73 -7.90 3.46
N HIS A 149 -4.20 -7.16 2.45
CA HIS A 149 -4.28 -7.62 1.06
C HIS A 149 -2.97 -7.45 0.28
N ASN A 150 -1.82 -7.32 0.95
CA ASN A 150 -0.51 -7.10 0.33
C ASN A 150 -0.19 -8.18 -0.72
N MET A 151 -0.57 -9.43 -0.45
CA MET A 151 -0.36 -10.54 -1.37
C MET A 151 -1.15 -10.35 -2.67
N PHE A 152 -2.42 -9.99 -2.57
CA PHE A 152 -3.27 -9.72 -3.74
C PHE A 152 -2.67 -8.59 -4.58
N PHE A 153 -2.27 -7.48 -3.96
CA PHE A 153 -1.65 -6.36 -4.67
C PHE A 153 -0.33 -6.75 -5.32
N ALA A 154 0.53 -7.53 -4.67
CA ALA A 154 1.80 -7.95 -5.26
C ALA A 154 1.60 -8.89 -6.46
N VAL A 155 0.77 -9.92 -6.30
CA VAL A 155 0.46 -10.89 -7.36
C VAL A 155 -0.17 -10.20 -8.56
N PHE A 156 -1.18 -9.34 -8.32
CA PHE A 156 -1.84 -8.59 -9.39
C PHE A 156 -0.86 -7.63 -10.10
N GLY A 157 0.05 -7.00 -9.36
CA GLY A 157 1.09 -6.13 -9.93
C GLY A 157 2.06 -6.89 -10.83
N ILE A 158 2.56 -8.05 -10.40
CA ILE A 158 3.46 -8.91 -11.20
C ILE A 158 2.76 -9.35 -12.48
N PHE A 159 1.51 -9.81 -12.39
CA PHE A 159 0.75 -10.21 -13.58
C PHE A 159 0.49 -9.05 -14.53
N GLY A 160 0.14 -7.86 -14.02
CA GLY A 160 -0.01 -6.66 -14.84
C GLY A 160 1.27 -6.34 -15.62
N LEU A 161 2.42 -6.41 -14.96
CA LEU A 161 3.72 -6.16 -15.58
C LEU A 161 4.05 -7.19 -16.68
N LEU A 162 3.81 -8.47 -16.44
CA LEU A 162 4.01 -9.53 -17.44
C LEU A 162 3.11 -9.31 -18.66
N MET A 163 1.85 -8.92 -18.46
CA MET A 163 0.90 -8.68 -19.55
C MET A 163 1.30 -7.51 -20.44
N VAL A 164 1.79 -6.41 -19.85
CA VAL A 164 2.35 -5.30 -20.64
C VAL A 164 3.62 -5.73 -21.38
N GLY A 165 4.47 -6.55 -20.76
CA GLY A 165 5.65 -7.12 -21.42
C GLY A 165 5.28 -7.94 -22.65
N VAL A 166 4.29 -8.85 -22.53
CA VAL A 166 3.81 -9.67 -23.65
C VAL A 166 3.16 -8.81 -24.73
N ALA A 167 2.30 -7.87 -24.35
CA ALA A 167 1.65 -6.96 -25.30
C ALA A 167 2.69 -6.11 -26.07
N GLY A 168 3.71 -5.61 -25.38
CA GLY A 168 4.83 -4.88 -25.98
C GLY A 168 5.64 -5.73 -26.95
N TYR A 169 5.95 -6.98 -26.59
CA TYR A 169 6.65 -7.92 -27.47
C TYR A 169 5.86 -8.25 -28.75
N LEU A 170 4.54 -8.49 -28.63
CA LEU A 170 3.67 -8.77 -29.78
C LEU A 170 3.59 -7.57 -30.73
N LEU A 171 3.59 -6.34 -30.20
CA LEU A 171 3.64 -5.12 -30.99
C LEU A 171 4.95 -4.98 -31.77
N LEU A 172 6.09 -5.30 -31.15
CA LEU A 172 7.41 -5.18 -31.78
C LEU A 172 7.63 -6.22 -32.88
N THR A 173 7.08 -7.43 -32.73
CA THR A 173 7.28 -8.54 -33.67
C THR A 173 6.26 -8.58 -34.79
N GLY A 174 5.16 -7.82 -34.70
CA GLY A 174 4.08 -7.84 -35.69
C GLY A 174 3.32 -9.18 -35.77
N ASN A 175 3.61 -10.11 -34.85
CA ASN A 175 2.94 -11.40 -34.73
C ASN A 175 1.58 -11.20 -34.05
N CYS A 176 0.59 -10.81 -34.85
CA CYS A 176 -0.79 -10.62 -34.40
C CYS A 176 -1.64 -11.91 -34.44
N SER A 177 -0.99 -13.08 -34.55
CA SER A 177 -1.66 -14.39 -34.63
C SER A 177 -2.14 -14.93 -33.29
N VAL A 178 -1.74 -14.31 -32.16
CA VAL A 178 -2.37 -14.59 -30.87
C VAL A 178 -3.72 -13.91 -30.86
N ASN A 179 -4.79 -14.69 -30.90
CA ASN A 179 -6.15 -14.15 -30.88
C ASN A 179 -6.34 -13.37 -29.57
N ALA A 180 -6.80 -12.12 -29.65
CA ALA A 180 -7.12 -11.32 -28.47
C ALA A 180 -8.04 -12.07 -27.48
N ILE A 181 -8.86 -12.98 -28.00
CA ILE A 181 -9.74 -13.88 -27.24
C ILE A 181 -8.95 -14.86 -26.36
N GLU A 182 -7.86 -15.45 -26.84
CA GLU A 182 -7.02 -16.38 -26.05
C GLU A 182 -6.35 -15.64 -24.89
N ILE A 183 -5.83 -14.44 -25.13
CA ILE A 183 -5.27 -13.57 -24.09
C ILE A 183 -6.35 -13.19 -23.06
N MET A 184 -7.57 -12.89 -23.51
CA MET A 184 -8.70 -12.58 -22.62
C MET A 184 -9.16 -13.78 -21.80
N ILE A 185 -9.19 -14.99 -22.37
CA ILE A 185 -9.56 -16.22 -21.64
C ILE A 185 -8.50 -16.53 -20.58
N ILE A 186 -7.22 -16.43 -20.93
CA ILE A 186 -6.11 -16.59 -19.98
C ILE A 186 -6.26 -15.56 -18.85
N PHE A 187 -6.51 -14.29 -19.17
CA PHE A 187 -6.72 -13.23 -18.18
C PHE A 187 -7.93 -13.50 -17.28
N ALA A 188 -9.09 -13.86 -17.84
CA ALA A 188 -10.30 -14.15 -17.06
C ALA A 188 -10.09 -15.34 -16.12
N ILE A 189 -9.48 -16.43 -16.61
CA ILE A 189 -9.17 -17.61 -15.79
C ILE A 189 -8.19 -17.25 -14.67
N LEU A 190 -7.18 -16.42 -14.94
CA LEU A 190 -6.19 -15.99 -13.94
C LEU A 190 -6.75 -15.00 -12.91
N VAL A 191 -7.60 -14.06 -13.32
CA VAL A 191 -8.32 -13.18 -12.38
C VAL A 191 -9.22 -14.01 -11.48
N ILE A 192 -9.96 -14.98 -12.05
CA ILE A 192 -10.79 -15.90 -11.26
C ILE A 192 -9.92 -16.73 -10.30
N LEU A 193 -8.81 -17.32 -10.77
CA LEU A 193 -7.89 -18.06 -9.91
C LEU A 193 -7.28 -17.20 -8.80
N THR A 194 -6.93 -15.94 -9.09
CA THR A 194 -6.36 -15.02 -8.10
C THR A 194 -7.41 -14.62 -7.05
N VAL A 195 -8.64 -14.32 -7.48
CA VAL A 195 -9.77 -14.05 -6.57
C VAL A 195 -10.10 -15.29 -5.73
N VAL A 196 -10.06 -16.49 -6.31
CA VAL A 196 -10.29 -17.75 -5.59
C VAL A 196 -9.16 -18.06 -4.60
N MET A 197 -7.90 -17.90 -4.98
CA MET A 197 -6.74 -18.13 -4.11
C MET A 197 -6.68 -17.14 -2.95
N VAL A 198 -7.07 -15.88 -3.18
CA VAL A 198 -7.10 -14.84 -2.16
C VAL A 198 -8.35 -14.97 -1.28
N GLY A 199 -9.49 -15.40 -1.83
CA GLY A 199 -10.68 -15.75 -1.06
C GLY A 199 -10.52 -17.02 -0.21
N ALA A 200 -9.64 -17.94 -0.62
CA ALA A 200 -9.33 -19.17 0.13
C ALA A 200 -8.25 -18.99 1.21
N GLY A 201 -7.46 -17.91 1.14
CA GLY A 201 -6.41 -17.58 2.12
C GLY A 201 -6.89 -16.74 3.30
N GLY A 202 -8.19 -16.52 3.45
CA GLY A 202 -8.78 -15.80 4.58
C GLY A 202 -8.90 -16.66 5.83
N VAL A 203 -7.77 -16.85 6.54
CA VAL A 203 -7.71 -17.11 7.99
C VAL A 203 -6.56 -16.31 8.57
#